data_AF-A0A534UG75-F1
#
_entry.id   AF-A0A534UG75-F1
#
_cell.length_a   1.000
_cell.length_b   1.000
_cell.length_c   1.000
_cell.angle_alpha   90.00
_cell.angle_beta   90.00
_cell.angle_gamma   90.00
#
_symmetry.space_group_name_H-M   'P 1'
#
loop_
_entity.id
_entity.type
_entity.pdbx_description
1 polymer ?
#
loop_
_entity_poly.entity_id
_entity_poly.type
_entity_poly.pdbx_seq_one_letter_code
_entity_poly.pdbx_strand_id
1 'polypeptide(L)'
;MIRIAYLCGYGALAALGEALVARPALTWVRAQGIFHTTLAWEVPYGALLAVAAAALALFTLWLASRAAVGRTAPLPLHAAFLLLVGLCLSLRSASGDPRPPPDPAPLLLDAIQVAADQLDQSYAGLYAPDASQFSSSLAQVRPPPFRRLGRQVPLHARILSGAESAQLTPLPDDQPGTIYVAISPDRHSAWLTAESLTGILQLPSGRPAIAEARSGTHSAPGTDPALPSYPRQSRK
;
A
#
# COMPACT_ATOMS: atom_id res chain seq x y z
N MET A 1 -45.92 19.77 9.85
CA MET A 1 -44.97 19.83 10.97
C MET A 1 -44.44 18.45 11.40
N ILE A 2 -45.30 17.46 11.69
CA ILE A 2 -44.88 16.11 12.14
C ILE A 2 -43.90 15.40 11.17
N ARG A 3 -44.11 15.52 9.85
CA ARG A 3 -43.22 14.92 8.83
C ARG A 3 -41.79 15.48 8.85
N ILE A 4 -41.65 16.78 9.12
CA ILE A 4 -40.34 17.45 9.16
C ILE A 4 -39.59 17.02 10.42
N ALA A 5 -40.27 16.97 11.57
CA ALA A 5 -39.67 16.47 12.81
C ALA A 5 -39.20 15.01 12.69
N TYR A 6 -40.00 14.15 12.03
CA TYR A 6 -39.63 12.77 11.74
C TYR A 6 -38.40 12.66 10.83
N LEU A 7 -38.35 13.46 9.76
CA LEU A 7 -37.19 13.53 8.87
C LEU A 7 -35.93 14.03 9.59
N CYS A 8 -36.06 15.05 10.43
CA CYS A 8 -34.96 15.57 11.24
C CYS A 8 -34.44 14.51 12.23
N GLY A 9 -35.32 13.74 12.88
CA GLY A 9 -34.92 12.66 13.77
C GLY A 9 -34.14 11.55 13.06
N TYR A 10 -34.63 11.10 11.89
CA TYR A 10 -33.92 10.12 11.07
C TYR A 10 -32.58 10.65 10.55
N GLY A 11 -32.56 11.90 10.08
CA GLY A 11 -31.35 12.54 9.62
C GLY A 11 -30.30 12.66 10.73
N ALA A 12 -30.70 13.05 11.94
CA ALA A 12 -29.79 13.16 13.08
C ALA A 12 -29.20 11.79 13.49
N LEU A 13 -30.02 10.74 13.56
CA LEU A 13 -29.56 9.39 13.89
C LEU A 13 -28.65 8.81 12.80
N ALA A 14 -28.99 9.02 11.53
CA ALA A 14 -28.16 8.63 10.41
C ALA A 14 -26.82 9.35 10.43
N ALA A 15 -26.83 10.67 10.63
CA ALA A 15 -25.61 11.48 10.72
C ALA A 15 -24.71 11.03 11.86
N LEU A 16 -25.29 10.68 13.01
CA LEU A 16 -24.54 10.20 14.17
C LEU A 16 -23.93 8.81 13.90
N GLY A 17 -24.68 7.89 13.30
CA GLY A 17 -24.17 6.59 12.87
C GLY A 17 -23.03 6.71 11.85
N GLU A 18 -23.26 7.50 10.79
CA GLU A 18 -22.28 7.78 9.74
C GLU A 18 -21.02 8.46 10.29
N ALA A 19 -21.15 9.49 11.13
CA ALA A 19 -19.98 10.20 11.67
C ALA A 19 -19.01 9.26 12.40
N LEU A 20 -19.52 8.18 12.98
CA LEU A 20 -18.73 7.19 13.71
C LEU A 20 -18.05 6.16 12.82
N VAL A 21 -18.74 5.68 11.76
CA VAL A 21 -18.20 4.61 10.89
C VAL A 21 -17.60 5.11 9.58
N ALA A 22 -17.99 6.30 9.10
CA ALA A 22 -17.58 6.83 7.80
C ALA A 22 -16.07 7.05 7.72
N ARG A 23 -15.46 7.60 8.77
CA ARG A 23 -14.01 7.85 8.78
C ARG A 23 -13.19 6.55 8.64
N PRO A 24 -13.34 5.53 9.51
CA PRO A 24 -12.59 4.28 9.34
C PRO A 24 -12.97 3.53 8.06
N ALA A 25 -14.24 3.56 7.63
CA ALA A 25 -14.66 2.99 6.35
C ALA A 25 -13.94 3.65 5.16
N LEU A 26 -13.93 4.99 5.09
CA LEU A 26 -13.25 5.74 4.03
C LEU A 26 -11.74 5.50 4.05
N THR A 27 -11.12 5.45 5.24
CA THR A 27 -9.69 5.09 5.36
C THR A 27 -9.43 3.71 4.79
N TRP A 28 -10.26 2.72 5.12
CA TRP A 28 -10.13 1.36 4.58
C TRP A 28 -10.31 1.31 3.06
N VAL A 29 -11.31 2.01 2.51
CA VAL A 29 -11.56 2.10 1.07
C VAL A 29 -10.38 2.76 0.35
N ARG A 30 -9.86 3.86 0.88
CA ARG A 30 -8.67 4.54 0.33
C ARG A 30 -7.44 3.64 0.34
N ALA A 31 -7.24 2.88 1.42
CA ALA A 31 -6.14 1.93 1.55
C ALA A 31 -6.21 0.73 0.58
N GLN A 32 -7.32 0.55 -0.16
CA GLN A 32 -7.38 -0.45 -1.22
C GLN A 32 -6.66 -0.01 -2.51
N GLY A 33 -6.25 1.26 -2.64
CA GLY A 33 -5.53 1.73 -3.82
C GLY A 33 -6.34 1.62 -5.11
N ILE A 34 -7.59 2.11 -5.08
CA ILE A 34 -8.52 2.04 -6.23
C ILE A 34 -8.03 2.91 -7.39
N PHE A 35 -7.54 4.12 -7.09
CA PHE A 35 -7.10 5.10 -8.09
C PHE A 35 -5.59 5.12 -8.31
N HIS A 36 -4.82 4.85 -7.26
CA HIS A 36 -3.35 4.84 -7.26
C HIS A 36 -2.87 3.82 -6.24
N THR A 37 -1.62 3.37 -6.35
CA THR A 37 -1.01 2.51 -5.35
C THR A 37 -0.91 3.22 -4.00
N THR A 38 -1.32 2.56 -2.93
CA THR A 38 -1.34 3.13 -1.57
C THR A 38 -0.68 2.20 -0.57
N LEU A 39 -0.34 2.71 0.61
CA LEU A 39 0.02 1.87 1.75
C LEU A 39 -1.23 1.25 2.39
N ALA A 40 -1.11 0.00 2.81
CA ALA A 40 -2.16 -0.76 3.45
C ALA A 40 -2.36 -0.29 4.89
N TRP A 41 -3.39 0.52 5.14
CA TRP A 41 -3.84 0.80 6.49
C TRP A 41 -4.51 -0.44 7.09
N GLU A 42 -4.19 -0.72 8.34
CA GLU A 42 -4.89 -1.73 9.11
C GLU A 42 -6.13 -1.10 9.74
N VAL A 43 -7.29 -1.45 9.21
CA VAL A 43 -8.60 -1.04 9.73
C VAL A 43 -9.35 -2.31 10.17
N PRO A 44 -9.44 -2.59 11.48
CA PRO A 44 -10.18 -3.74 11.96
C PRO A 44 -11.64 -3.66 11.51
N TYR A 45 -12.15 -4.74 10.96
CA TYR A 45 -13.51 -4.81 10.38
C TYR A 45 -13.81 -3.75 9.31
N GLY A 46 -12.79 -3.18 8.64
CA GLY A 46 -12.96 -2.07 7.68
C GLY A 46 -13.98 -2.35 6.57
N ALA A 47 -14.02 -3.57 6.04
CA ALA A 47 -15.01 -3.98 5.05
C ALA A 47 -16.45 -3.97 5.61
N LEU A 48 -16.63 -4.46 6.85
CA LEU A 48 -17.95 -4.45 7.52
C LEU A 48 -18.39 -3.01 7.83
N LEU A 49 -17.46 -2.16 8.27
CA LEU A 49 -17.74 -0.73 8.49
C LEU A 49 -18.15 -0.03 7.20
N ALA A 50 -17.49 -0.33 6.07
CA ALA A 50 -17.86 0.22 4.77
C ALA A 50 -19.24 -0.26 4.29
N VAL A 51 -19.56 -1.54 4.46
CA VAL A 51 -20.89 -2.09 4.13
C VAL A 51 -21.96 -1.49 5.03
N ALA A 52 -21.70 -1.37 6.33
CA ALA A 52 -22.65 -0.79 7.29
C ALA A 52 -22.93 0.69 7.00
N ALA A 53 -21.89 1.48 6.70
CA ALA A 53 -22.03 2.86 6.27
C ALA A 53 -22.85 2.96 4.97
N ALA A 54 -22.48 2.21 3.92
CA ALA A 54 -23.22 2.21 2.67
C ALA A 54 -24.70 1.82 2.85
N ALA A 55 -24.98 0.80 3.68
CA ALA A 55 -26.34 0.40 4.01
C ALA A 55 -27.10 1.53 4.73
N LEU A 56 -26.47 2.21 5.69
CA LEU A 56 -27.09 3.28 6.46
C LEU A 56 -27.41 4.48 5.57
N ALA A 57 -26.49 4.88 4.70
CA ALA A 57 -26.72 5.92 3.69
C ALA A 57 -27.89 5.57 2.75
N LEU A 58 -27.92 4.35 2.21
CA LEU A 58 -29.00 3.88 1.33
C LEU A 58 -30.37 3.84 2.03
N PHE A 59 -30.42 3.34 3.26
CA PHE A 59 -31.65 3.31 4.05
C PHE A 59 -32.16 4.72 4.38
N THR A 60 -31.25 5.63 4.72
CA THR A 60 -31.58 7.05 4.95
C THR A 60 -32.19 7.67 3.70
N LEU A 61 -31.58 7.45 2.53
CA LEU A 61 -32.09 7.96 1.25
C LEU A 61 -33.45 7.35 0.89
N TRP A 62 -33.64 6.06 1.17
CA TRP A 62 -34.92 5.39 0.93
C TRP A 62 -36.03 5.93 1.84
N LEU A 63 -35.75 6.15 3.12
CA LEU A 63 -36.70 6.78 4.05
C LEU A 63 -37.04 8.22 3.63
N ALA A 64 -36.03 9.00 3.25
CA ALA A 64 -36.20 10.37 2.79
C ALA A 64 -37.07 10.44 1.52
N SER A 65 -36.83 9.58 0.53
CA SER A 65 -37.63 9.52 -0.70
C SER A 65 -39.08 9.14 -0.44
N ARG A 66 -39.36 8.17 0.45
CA ARG A 66 -40.73 7.81 0.83
C ARG A 66 -41.46 8.96 1.51
N ALA A 67 -40.79 9.65 2.43
CA ALA A 67 -41.35 10.81 3.11
C ALA A 67 -41.64 11.96 2.13
N ALA A 68 -40.76 12.20 1.15
CA ALA A 68 -40.95 13.21 0.11
C ALA A 68 -42.18 12.93 -0.78
N VAL A 69 -42.44 11.66 -1.11
CA VAL A 69 -43.63 11.23 -1.88
C VAL A 69 -44.88 11.10 -0.98
N GLY A 70 -44.79 11.48 0.30
CA GLY A 70 -45.92 11.45 1.23
C GLY A 70 -46.37 10.06 1.67
N ARG A 71 -45.57 9.02 1.39
CA ARG A 71 -45.83 7.64 1.82
C ARG A 71 -45.33 7.45 3.25
N THR A 72 -46.16 6.88 4.11
CA THR A 72 -45.71 6.42 5.43
C THR A 72 -44.77 5.23 5.27
N ALA A 73 -43.68 5.22 6.04
CA ALA A 73 -42.80 4.07 6.10
C ALA A 73 -43.41 3.03 7.06
N PRO A 74 -43.40 1.73 6.71
CA PRO A 74 -43.96 0.70 7.57
C PRO A 74 -43.07 0.51 8.81
N LEU A 75 -43.69 0.08 9.91
CA LEU A 75 -43.03 -0.21 11.19
C LEU A 75 -41.77 -1.11 11.07
N PRO A 76 -41.76 -2.20 10.27
CA PRO A 76 -40.54 -3.00 10.07
C PRO A 76 -39.36 -2.21 9.48
N LEU A 77 -39.62 -1.20 8.65
CA LEU A 77 -38.57 -0.39 8.02
C LEU A 77 -37.94 0.58 9.04
N HIS A 78 -38.73 1.09 9.98
CA HIS A 78 -38.24 1.87 11.11
C HIS A 78 -37.35 1.02 12.03
N ALA A 79 -37.80 -0.19 12.35
CA ALA A 79 -37.04 -1.12 13.18
C ALA A 79 -35.71 -1.52 12.51
N ALA A 80 -35.72 -1.83 11.21
CA ALA A 80 -34.52 -2.15 10.46
C ALA A 80 -33.50 -1.00 10.46
N PHE A 81 -33.95 0.25 10.28
CA PHE A 81 -33.08 1.42 10.35
C PHE A 81 -32.44 1.57 11.74
N LEU A 82 -33.22 1.46 12.81
CA LEU A 82 -32.70 1.59 14.18
C LEU A 82 -31.73 0.46 14.54
N LEU A 83 -32.01 -0.77 14.08
CA LEU A 83 -31.09 -1.90 14.23
C LEU A 83 -29.78 -1.65 13.48
N LEU A 84 -29.83 -1.06 12.29
CA LEU A 84 -28.63 -0.73 11.51
C LEU A 84 -27.79 0.35 12.19
N VAL A 85 -28.42 1.38 12.77
CA VAL A 85 -27.72 2.37 13.61
C VAL A 85 -27.07 1.69 14.82
N GLY A 86 -27.80 0.82 15.52
CA GLY A 86 -27.26 0.05 16.66
C GLY A 86 -26.08 -0.85 16.26
N LEU A 87 -26.15 -1.47 15.08
CA LEU A 87 -25.06 -2.26 14.52
C LEU A 87 -23.83 -1.40 14.23
N CYS A 88 -24.00 -0.22 13.63
CA CYS A 88 -22.90 0.72 13.38
C CYS A 88 -22.20 1.14 14.69
N LEU A 89 -22.97 1.43 15.74
CA LEU A 89 -22.44 1.77 17.06
C LEU A 89 -21.67 0.60 17.69
N SER A 90 -22.22 -0.61 17.60
CA SER A 90 -21.58 -1.83 18.13
C SER A 90 -20.30 -2.18 17.39
N LEU A 91 -20.31 -2.06 16.05
CA LEU A 91 -19.11 -2.25 15.24
C LEU A 91 -18.06 -1.21 15.57
N ARG A 92 -18.46 0.06 15.73
CA ARG A 92 -17.51 1.13 16.08
C ARG A 92 -16.84 0.86 17.43
N SER A 93 -17.61 0.46 18.44
CA SER A 93 -17.06 0.18 19.77
C SER A 93 -16.10 -1.02 19.77
N ALA A 94 -16.36 -2.03 18.93
CA ALA A 94 -15.50 -3.21 18.82
C ALA A 94 -14.27 -3.01 17.90
N SER A 95 -14.34 -2.10 16.92
CA SER A 95 -13.32 -1.98 15.85
C SER A 95 -12.00 -1.33 16.24
N GLY A 96 -11.89 -0.70 17.41
CA GLY A 96 -10.69 0.06 17.78
C GLY A 96 -10.41 1.21 16.80
N ASP A 97 -9.18 1.74 16.80
CA ASP A 97 -8.79 2.83 15.91
C ASP A 97 -7.97 2.32 14.71
N PRO A 98 -8.14 2.92 13.51
CA PRO A 98 -7.29 2.66 12.36
C PRO A 98 -5.81 2.84 12.69
N ARG A 99 -4.98 1.87 12.31
CA ARG A 99 -3.54 1.95 12.54
C ARG A 99 -2.83 2.41 11.26
N PRO A 100 -1.86 3.34 11.38
CA PRO A 100 -1.06 3.75 10.24
C PRO A 100 -0.27 2.54 9.70
N PRO A 101 -0.01 2.51 8.38
CA PRO A 101 0.78 1.46 7.78
C PRO A 101 2.21 1.47 8.35
N PRO A 102 2.87 0.30 8.45
CA PRO A 102 4.29 0.25 8.79
C PRO A 102 5.12 0.90 7.68
N ASP A 103 6.26 1.46 8.06
CA ASP A 103 7.22 2.06 7.13
C ASP A 103 7.68 1.00 6.10
N PRO A 104 7.51 1.23 4.78
CA PRO A 104 7.98 0.30 3.76
C PRO A 104 9.51 0.31 3.58
N ALA A 105 10.22 1.33 4.06
CA ALA A 105 11.64 1.52 3.79
C ALA A 105 12.52 0.31 4.17
N PRO A 106 12.37 -0.33 5.36
CA PRO A 106 13.17 -1.50 5.71
C PRO A 106 12.99 -2.68 4.76
N LEU A 107 11.76 -2.90 4.25
CA LEU A 107 11.46 -3.99 3.32
C LEU A 107 12.01 -3.70 1.93
N LEU A 108 12.02 -2.44 1.50
CA LEU A 108 12.64 -2.04 0.24
C LEU A 108 14.18 -2.10 0.31
N LEU A 109 14.79 -1.77 1.44
CA LEU A 109 16.22 -1.97 1.65
C LEU A 109 16.61 -3.45 1.61
N ASP A 110 15.81 -4.31 2.24
CA ASP A 110 16.01 -5.77 2.18
C ASP A 110 15.85 -6.29 0.74
N ALA A 111 14.89 -5.75 -0.02
CA ALA A 111 14.73 -6.08 -1.44
C ALA A 111 15.92 -5.63 -2.31
N ILE A 112 16.48 -4.44 -2.07
CA ILE A 112 17.71 -3.98 -2.74
C ILE A 112 18.86 -4.95 -2.41
N GLN A 113 19.00 -5.32 -1.14
CA GLN A 113 20.05 -6.24 -0.69
C GLN A 113 19.94 -7.60 -1.38
N VAL A 114 18.75 -8.21 -1.40
CA VAL A 114 18.53 -9.51 -2.04
C VAL A 114 18.74 -9.43 -3.55
N ALA A 115 18.35 -8.33 -4.19
CA ALA A 115 18.62 -8.11 -5.61
C ALA A 115 20.13 -7.96 -5.89
N ALA A 116 20.87 -7.29 -4.99
CA ALA A 116 22.32 -7.13 -5.12
C ALA A 116 23.06 -8.47 -4.90
N ASP A 117 22.66 -9.24 -3.90
CA ASP A 117 23.17 -10.60 -3.67
C ASP A 117 22.94 -11.50 -4.89
N GLN A 118 21.75 -11.44 -5.50
CA GLN A 118 21.44 -12.17 -6.73
C GLN A 118 22.31 -11.71 -7.91
N LEU A 119 22.53 -10.40 -8.03
CA LEU A 119 23.37 -9.83 -9.08
C LEU A 119 24.81 -10.34 -8.97
N ASP A 120 25.37 -10.34 -7.76
CA ASP A 120 26.74 -10.81 -7.50
C ASP A 120 26.87 -12.32 -7.72
N GLN A 121 25.87 -13.12 -7.33
CA GLN A 121 25.86 -14.56 -7.63
C GLN A 121 25.87 -14.86 -9.13
N SER A 122 25.24 -14.00 -9.93
CA SER A 122 25.21 -14.13 -11.39
C SER A 122 26.46 -13.61 -12.09
N TYR A 123 27.41 -13.00 -11.36
CA TYR A 123 28.60 -12.41 -11.94
C TYR A 123 29.61 -13.46 -12.40
N ALA A 124 29.82 -13.53 -13.71
CA ALA A 124 30.81 -14.42 -14.35
C ALA A 124 31.83 -13.61 -15.17
N GLY A 125 32.36 -12.55 -14.58
CA GLY A 125 33.28 -11.59 -15.24
C GLY A 125 32.58 -10.39 -15.88
N LEU A 126 31.28 -10.49 -16.17
CA LEU A 126 30.40 -9.42 -16.63
C LEU A 126 29.02 -9.59 -15.99
N TYR A 127 28.32 -8.50 -15.72
CA TYR A 127 26.92 -8.53 -15.28
C TYR A 127 25.98 -8.88 -16.46
N ALA A 128 25.24 -9.97 -16.31
CA ALA A 128 24.22 -10.44 -17.24
C ALA A 128 22.99 -10.93 -16.47
N PRO A 129 22.21 -10.02 -15.86
CA PRO A 129 21.10 -10.39 -15.00
C PRO A 129 20.01 -11.13 -15.77
N ASP A 130 19.44 -12.14 -15.14
CA ASP A 130 18.27 -12.87 -15.63
C ASP A 130 17.02 -12.42 -14.86
N ALA A 131 16.06 -11.82 -15.58
CA ALA A 131 14.82 -11.32 -15.00
C ALA A 131 14.05 -12.41 -14.22
N SER A 132 14.12 -13.67 -14.64
CA SER A 132 13.43 -14.79 -13.98
C SER A 132 14.06 -15.13 -12.62
N GLN A 133 15.39 -15.07 -12.53
CA GLN A 133 16.13 -15.28 -11.28
C GLN A 133 15.85 -14.15 -10.29
N PHE A 134 15.89 -12.89 -10.76
CA PHE A 134 15.54 -11.74 -9.92
C PHE A 134 14.09 -11.81 -9.41
N SER A 135 13.14 -12.16 -10.28
CA SER A 135 11.74 -12.34 -9.87
C SER A 135 11.60 -13.42 -8.81
N SER A 136 12.37 -14.51 -8.92
CA SER A 136 12.34 -15.62 -7.97
C SER A 136 12.95 -15.25 -6.61
N SER A 137 14.05 -14.50 -6.61
CA SER A 137 14.71 -14.04 -5.38
C SER A 137 13.89 -12.98 -4.66
N LEU A 138 13.31 -12.02 -5.40
CA LEU A 138 12.42 -10.99 -4.83
C LEU A 138 11.11 -11.56 -4.30
N ALA A 139 10.61 -12.67 -4.85
CA ALA A 139 9.40 -13.33 -4.33
C ALA A 139 9.60 -13.95 -2.93
N GLN A 140 10.85 -14.16 -2.50
CA GLN A 140 11.18 -14.68 -1.16
C GLN A 140 11.25 -13.58 -0.10
N VAL A 141 11.38 -12.32 -0.53
CA VAL A 141 11.40 -11.16 0.35
C VAL A 141 9.98 -10.88 0.84
N ARG A 142 9.83 -10.48 2.11
CA ARG A 142 8.53 -10.04 2.62
C ARG A 142 8.07 -8.82 1.81
N PRO A 143 6.93 -8.89 1.10
CA PRO A 143 6.50 -7.80 0.24
C PRO A 143 6.12 -6.56 1.06
N PRO A 144 6.48 -5.34 0.60
CA PRO A 144 6.03 -4.10 1.21
C PRO A 144 4.49 -4.02 1.27
N PRO A 145 3.93 -3.23 2.21
CA PRO A 145 2.49 -3.08 2.38
C PRO A 145 1.85 -2.19 1.30
N PHE A 146 2.31 -2.27 0.05
CA PHE A 146 1.70 -1.56 -1.08
C PHE A 146 0.48 -2.32 -1.59
N ARG A 147 -0.58 -1.58 -1.90
CA ARG A 147 -1.83 -2.11 -2.45
C ARG A 147 -2.29 -1.37 -3.69
N ARG A 148 -2.83 -2.13 -4.63
CA ARG A 148 -3.52 -1.65 -5.82
C ARG A 148 -4.74 -2.54 -6.07
N LEU A 149 -5.91 -1.93 -6.22
CA LEU A 149 -7.19 -2.65 -6.42
C LEU A 149 -7.43 -3.76 -5.36
N GLY A 150 -7.07 -3.48 -4.11
CA GLY A 150 -7.21 -4.39 -2.97
C GLY A 150 -6.18 -5.52 -2.92
N ARG A 151 -5.32 -5.65 -3.94
CA ARG A 151 -4.26 -6.67 -4.00
C ARG A 151 -2.93 -6.09 -3.57
N GLN A 152 -2.09 -6.94 -2.97
CA GLN A 152 -0.71 -6.56 -2.67
C GLN A 152 0.08 -6.41 -3.98
N VAL A 153 0.90 -5.35 -4.07
CA VAL A 153 1.80 -5.14 -5.20
C VAL A 153 3.09 -5.96 -4.94
N PRO A 154 3.44 -6.91 -5.82
CA PRO A 154 4.66 -7.68 -5.66
C PRO A 154 5.90 -6.84 -5.96
N LEU A 155 7.03 -7.22 -5.34
CA LEU A 155 8.34 -6.70 -5.75
C LEU A 155 8.68 -7.21 -7.16
N HIS A 156 9.30 -6.35 -7.96
CA HIS A 156 9.74 -6.70 -9.31
C HIS A 156 11.05 -5.98 -9.63
N ALA A 157 11.91 -6.60 -10.44
CA ALA A 157 13.16 -6.00 -10.89
C ALA A 157 13.05 -5.49 -12.32
N ARG A 158 13.40 -4.22 -12.53
CA ARG A 158 13.52 -3.61 -13.86
C ARG A 158 15.00 -3.46 -14.22
N ILE A 159 15.45 -4.21 -15.21
CA ILE A 159 16.83 -4.21 -15.68
C ILE A 159 17.00 -3.12 -16.73
N LEU A 160 17.96 -2.21 -16.51
CA LEU A 160 18.31 -1.12 -17.43
C LEU A 160 19.75 -1.36 -17.90
N SER A 161 19.94 -1.59 -19.20
CA SER A 161 21.28 -1.82 -19.77
C SER A 161 21.86 -0.54 -20.37
N GLY A 162 23.18 -0.38 -20.29
CA GLY A 162 23.88 0.79 -20.85
C GLY A 162 23.66 2.06 -20.03
N ALA A 163 23.38 1.95 -18.74
CA ALA A 163 23.15 3.08 -17.86
C ALA A 163 24.48 3.71 -17.40
N GLU A 164 24.56 5.04 -17.38
CA GLU A 164 25.74 5.75 -16.89
C GLU A 164 25.78 5.84 -15.36
N SER A 165 24.63 5.71 -14.70
CA SER A 165 24.48 5.82 -13.25
C SER A 165 23.23 5.10 -12.73
N ALA A 166 23.02 5.15 -11.41
CA ALA A 166 21.78 4.74 -10.76
C ALA A 166 20.54 5.45 -11.33
N GLN A 167 19.41 4.74 -11.35
CA GLN A 167 18.11 5.32 -11.68
C GLN A 167 17.61 6.14 -10.48
N LEU A 168 17.60 7.48 -10.61
CA LEU A 168 17.21 8.39 -9.52
C LEU A 168 15.82 9.00 -9.70
N THR A 169 15.16 8.72 -10.82
CA THR A 169 13.80 9.17 -11.11
C THR A 169 12.96 7.97 -11.49
N PRO A 170 11.77 7.77 -10.92
CA PRO A 170 10.89 6.69 -11.35
C PRO A 170 10.60 6.77 -12.84
N LEU A 171 10.60 5.63 -13.52
CA LEU A 171 10.19 5.57 -14.92
C LEU A 171 8.66 5.60 -15.02
N PRO A 172 8.09 6.11 -16.13
CA PRO A 172 6.65 6.10 -16.32
C PRO A 172 6.08 4.68 -16.20
N ASP A 173 4.87 4.59 -15.64
CA ASP A 173 4.09 3.37 -15.44
C ASP A 173 4.65 2.33 -14.45
N ASP A 174 5.83 2.57 -13.89
CA ASP A 174 6.35 1.74 -12.82
C ASP A 174 5.55 1.94 -11.53
N GLN A 175 5.53 0.87 -10.74
CA GLN A 175 4.80 0.85 -9.48
C GLN A 175 5.78 0.87 -8.30
N PRO A 176 5.36 1.44 -7.16
CA PRO A 176 6.07 1.29 -5.89
C PRO A 176 6.37 -0.18 -5.60
N GLY A 177 7.61 -0.47 -5.21
CA GLY A 177 8.14 -1.83 -5.10
C GLY A 177 8.98 -2.30 -6.30
N THR A 178 9.14 -1.46 -7.33
CA THR A 178 10.08 -1.72 -8.42
C THR A 178 11.52 -1.53 -7.94
N ILE A 179 12.37 -2.53 -8.18
CA ILE A 179 13.81 -2.48 -7.95
C ILE A 179 14.49 -2.22 -9.30
N TYR A 180 15.07 -1.04 -9.47
CA TYR A 180 15.83 -0.72 -10.67
C TYR A 180 17.22 -1.33 -10.55
N VAL A 181 17.64 -2.09 -11.57
CA VAL A 181 18.98 -2.65 -11.71
C VAL A 181 19.61 -2.01 -12.94
N ALA A 182 20.34 -0.93 -12.72
CA ALA A 182 21.01 -0.17 -13.78
C ALA A 182 22.42 -0.73 -14.01
N ILE A 183 22.71 -1.17 -15.22
CA ILE A 183 23.97 -1.82 -15.59
C ILE A 183 24.72 -0.93 -16.56
N SER A 184 25.97 -0.67 -16.22
CA SER A 184 26.94 0.05 -17.05
C SER A 184 27.09 -0.52 -18.46
N PRO A 185 27.48 0.30 -19.46
CA PRO A 185 27.74 -0.19 -20.81
C PRO A 185 28.81 -1.30 -20.88
N ASP A 186 29.83 -1.22 -20.02
CA ASP A 186 30.89 -2.21 -19.91
C ASP A 186 30.50 -3.45 -19.09
N ARG A 187 29.32 -3.41 -18.44
CA ARG A 187 28.76 -4.48 -17.58
C ARG A 187 29.66 -4.85 -16.40
N HIS A 188 30.58 -3.98 -15.99
CA HIS A 188 31.43 -4.21 -14.83
C HIS A 188 30.93 -3.49 -13.57
N SER A 189 30.06 -2.51 -13.75
CA SER A 189 29.40 -1.79 -12.66
C SER A 189 27.86 -1.87 -12.78
N ALA A 190 27.18 -1.87 -11.65
CA ALA A 190 25.74 -1.77 -11.60
C ALA A 190 25.28 -0.98 -10.37
N TRP A 191 24.08 -0.42 -10.44
CA TRP A 191 23.47 0.33 -9.35
C TRP A 191 22.04 -0.15 -9.13
N LEU A 192 21.71 -0.38 -7.86
CA LEU A 192 20.40 -0.82 -7.44
C LEU A 192 19.71 0.25 -6.62
N THR A 193 18.47 0.55 -6.96
CA THR A 193 17.58 1.47 -6.23
C THR A 193 16.17 0.90 -6.16
N ALA A 194 15.35 1.42 -5.25
CA ALA A 194 13.96 0.99 -5.10
C ALA A 194 12.99 2.16 -5.25
N GLU A 195 11.86 1.91 -5.90
CA GLU A 195 10.75 2.83 -5.98
C GLU A 195 9.83 2.71 -4.76
N SER A 196 9.58 3.84 -4.09
CA SER A 196 8.62 4.01 -3.01
C SER A 196 7.37 4.76 -3.50
N LEU A 197 6.37 4.96 -2.64
CA LEU A 197 5.18 5.74 -3.00
C LEU A 197 5.47 7.18 -3.45
N THR A 198 6.56 7.78 -2.95
CA THR A 198 6.88 9.19 -3.16
C THR A 198 8.02 9.41 -4.15
N GLY A 199 8.53 8.34 -4.78
CA GLY A 199 9.70 8.38 -5.65
C GLY A 199 10.77 7.38 -5.22
N ILE A 200 12.02 7.58 -5.64
CA ILE A 200 13.12 6.69 -5.25
C ILE A 200 13.30 6.72 -3.72
N LEU A 201 13.51 5.55 -3.13
CA LEU A 201 13.70 5.38 -1.70
C LEU A 201 14.86 6.25 -1.20
N GLN A 202 14.57 7.05 -0.18
CA GLN A 202 15.57 7.86 0.52
C GLN A 202 15.86 7.28 1.90
N LEU A 203 17.12 7.38 2.30
CA LEU A 203 17.56 7.09 3.66
C LEU A 203 17.17 8.25 4.60
N PRO A 204 17.21 8.05 5.93
CA PRO A 204 16.99 9.13 6.90
C PRO A 204 17.91 10.35 6.72
N SER A 205 19.07 10.16 6.07
CA SER A 205 20.00 11.23 5.71
C SER A 205 19.53 12.12 4.54
N GLY A 206 18.40 11.79 3.89
CA GLY A 206 17.88 12.45 2.70
C GLY A 206 18.56 12.03 1.39
N ARG A 207 19.54 11.12 1.45
CA ARG A 207 20.21 10.58 0.26
C ARG A 207 19.43 9.39 -0.31
N PRO A 208 19.47 9.16 -1.63
CA PRO A 208 18.88 7.95 -2.22
C PRO A 208 19.57 6.69 -1.67
N ALA A 209 18.79 5.65 -1.43
CA ALA A 209 19.29 4.33 -1.07
C ALA A 209 19.81 3.63 -2.33
N ILE A 210 21.13 3.71 -2.56
CA ILE A 210 21.80 3.12 -3.72
C ILE A 210 22.74 2.03 -3.22
N ALA A 211 22.60 0.81 -3.73
CA ALA A 211 23.66 -0.20 -3.65
C ALA A 211 24.43 -0.19 -4.98
N GLU A 212 25.72 0.09 -4.92
CA GLU A 212 26.61 0.01 -6.08
C GLU A 212 27.34 -1.33 -6.07
N ALA A 213 27.24 -2.06 -7.17
CA ALA A 213 27.89 -3.33 -7.39
C ALA A 213 29.01 -3.18 -8.41
N ARG A 214 30.18 -3.73 -8.09
CA ARG A 214 31.36 -3.77 -8.95
C ARG A 214 32.08 -5.08 -8.77
N SER A 215 32.40 -5.72 -9.89
CA SER A 215 33.24 -6.92 -9.94
C SER A 215 32.74 -8.08 -9.05
N GLY A 216 31.43 -8.28 -8.96
CA GLY A 216 30.82 -9.37 -8.18
C GLY A 216 30.76 -9.13 -6.67
N THR A 217 30.89 -7.87 -6.25
CA THR A 217 30.63 -7.41 -4.88
C THR A 217 29.81 -6.13 -4.91
N HIS A 218 29.05 -5.84 -3.85
CA HIS A 218 28.27 -4.61 -3.75
C HIS A 218 28.45 -3.90 -2.41
N SER A 219 28.17 -2.60 -2.40
CA SER A 219 28.08 -1.76 -1.20
C SER A 219 26.69 -1.80 -0.59
N ALA A 220 26.60 -1.53 0.72
CA ALA A 220 25.30 -1.45 1.38
C ALA A 220 24.56 -0.20 0.89
N PRO A 221 23.22 -0.20 0.87
CA PRO A 221 22.46 0.96 0.39
C PRO A 221 22.88 2.27 1.06
N GLY A 222 23.38 3.22 0.26
CA GLY A 222 23.84 4.55 0.67
C GLY A 222 25.16 4.60 1.43
N THR A 223 25.95 3.52 1.40
CA THR A 223 27.34 3.50 1.88
C THR A 223 28.33 3.73 0.74
N ASP A 224 29.60 3.99 1.09
CA ASP A 224 30.65 4.21 0.12
C ASP A 224 30.87 2.93 -0.72
N PRO A 225 30.86 3.02 -2.07
CA PRO A 225 31.16 1.89 -2.96
C PRO A 225 32.53 1.24 -2.72
N ALA A 226 33.47 1.94 -2.07
CA ALA A 226 34.77 1.38 -1.68
C ALA A 226 34.69 0.37 -0.51
N LEU A 227 33.53 0.25 0.16
CA LEU A 227 33.33 -0.66 1.29
C LEU A 227 32.37 -1.80 0.89
N PRO A 228 32.88 -3.00 0.61
CA PRO A 228 32.04 -4.13 0.24
C PRO A 228 31.14 -4.56 1.41
N SER A 229 29.88 -4.85 1.10
CA SER A 229 28.97 -5.57 1.99
C SER A 229 29.27 -7.05 1.88
N TYR A 230 29.73 -7.64 2.97
CA TYR A 230 29.86 -9.08 3.04
C TYR A 230 28.46 -9.71 3.16
N PRO A 231 28.19 -10.80 2.42
CA PRO A 231 26.90 -11.47 2.49
C PRO A 231 26.62 -11.94 3.91
N ARG A 232 25.36 -11.80 4.35
CA ARG A 232 24.91 -12.42 5.60
C ARG A 232 25.09 -13.93 5.45
N GLN A 233 26.06 -14.50 6.17
CA GLN A 233 26.16 -15.95 6.28
C GLN A 233 24.81 -16.48 6.76
N SER A 234 24.15 -17.27 5.93
CA SER A 234 23.03 -18.13 6.28
C SER A 234 23.40 -18.88 7.57
N ARG A 235 22.85 -18.44 8.70
CA ARG A 235 22.80 -19.30 9.88
C ARG A 235 21.79 -20.40 9.54
N LYS A 236 22.33 -21.60 9.34
CA LYS A 236 21.58 -22.85 9.37
C LYS A 236 20.82 -23.01 10.68
#